data_AF-A0A101HHH9-F1
#
_entry.id   AF-A0A101HHH9-F1
#
_cell.length_a   1.000
_cell.length_b   1.000
_cell.length_c   1.000
_cell.angle_alpha   90.00
_cell.angle_beta   90.00
_cell.angle_gamma   90.00
#
_symmetry.space_group_name_H-M   'P 1'
#
loop_
_entity.id
_entity.type
_entity.pdbx_description
1 polymer ?
#
loop_
_entity_poly.entity_id
_entity_poly.type
_entity_poly.pdbx_seq_one_letter_code
_entity_poly.pdbx_strand_id
1 'polypeptide(L)' 'MKDKENFLLSLSITLGVILLGLVSYIVYSEYKIQNRTMNRCPYQGWSYAHGETFDAGDGCNICVCNDGTA' A
#
# COMPACT_ATOMS: atom_id res chain seq x y z
N MET A 1 4.64 -20.02 42.32
CA MET A 1 3.51 -19.18 41.83
C MET A 1 4.03 -18.00 41.01
N LYS A 2 5.03 -17.25 41.51
CA LYS A 2 5.72 -16.14 40.84
C LYS A 2 6.27 -16.47 39.44
N ASP A 3 6.86 -17.65 39.25
CA ASP A 3 7.47 -18.03 37.96
C ASP A 3 6.44 -18.25 36.85
N LYS A 4 5.26 -18.76 37.21
CA LYS A 4 4.13 -18.90 36.28
C LYS A 4 3.57 -17.54 35.87
N GLU A 5 3.52 -16.58 36.80
CA GLU A 5 3.11 -15.21 36.50
C GLU A 5 4.08 -14.53 35.54
N ASN A 6 5.39 -14.65 35.77
CA ASN A 6 6.43 -14.10 34.89
C ASN A 6 6.40 -14.74 33.48
N PHE A 7 6.16 -16.05 33.41
CA PHE A 7 5.99 -16.75 32.14
C PHE A 7 4.75 -16.26 31.39
N LEU A 8 3.61 -16.12 32.07
CA LEU A 8 2.37 -15.61 31.47
C LEU A 8 2.50 -14.14 31.02
N LEU A 9 3.25 -13.32 31.77
CA LEU A 9 3.58 -11.94 31.37
C LEU A 9 4.45 -11.91 30.11
N SER A 10 5.45 -12.78 30.02
CA SER A 10 6.30 -12.86 28.82
C SER A 10 5.49 -13.34 27.60
N LEU A 11 4.58 -14.30 27.81
CA LEU A 11 3.67 -14.79 26.76
C LEU A 11 2.69 -13.70 26.31
N SER A 12 2.13 -12.91 27.23
CA SER A 12 1.20 -11.84 26.85
C SER A 12 1.89 -10.71 26.08
N ILE A 13 3.12 -10.33 26.48
CA ILE A 13 3.92 -9.31 25.79
C ILE A 13 4.27 -9.78 24.37
N THR A 14 4.78 -11.00 24.23
CA THR A 14 5.13 -11.55 22.91
C THR A 14 3.94 -11.63 21.97
N LEU A 15 2.79 -12.12 22.45
CA LEU A 15 1.55 -12.12 21.68
C LEU A 15 1.11 -10.69 21.32
N GLY A 16 1.22 -9.73 22.24
CA GLY A 16 0.90 -8.33 21.97
C GLY A 16 1.75 -7.72 20.86
N VAL A 17 3.07 -7.95 20.87
CA VAL A 17 3.98 -7.46 19.82
C VAL A 17 3.68 -8.10 18.47
N ILE A 18 3.42 -9.42 18.45
CA ILE A 18 3.03 -10.12 17.22
C ILE A 18 1.74 -9.52 16.66
N LEU A 19 0.72 -9.30 17.50
CA LEU A 19 -0.54 -8.71 17.07
C LEU A 19 -0.35 -7.29 16.53
N LEU A 20 0.44 -6.44 17.20
CA LEU A 20 0.76 -5.10 16.72
C LEU A 20 1.48 -5.13 15.36
N GLY A 21 2.45 -6.03 15.20
CA GLY A 21 3.17 -6.22 13.95
C GLY A 21 2.25 -6.68 12.81
N LEU A 22 1.36 -7.63 13.07
CA LEU A 22 0.39 -8.13 12.09
C LEU A 22 -0.62 -7.04 11.68
N VAL A 23 -1.17 -6.30 12.64
CA VAL A 23 -2.07 -5.17 12.36
C VAL A 23 -1.36 -4.11 11.53
N SER A 24 -0.13 -3.73 11.93
CA SER A 24 0.68 -2.78 11.17
C SER A 24 0.95 -3.26 9.75
N TYR A 25 1.25 -4.55 9.57
CA TYR A 25 1.49 -5.15 8.26
C TYR A 25 0.24 -5.12 7.38
N ILE A 26 -0.92 -5.50 7.94
CA ILE A 26 -2.21 -5.49 7.22
C ILE A 26 -2.54 -4.06 6.77
N VAL A 27 -2.49 -3.09 7.68
CA VAL A 27 -2.77 -1.67 7.37
C VAL A 27 -1.80 -1.14 6.31
N TYR A 28 -0.50 -1.44 6.45
CA TYR A 28 0.49 -1.05 5.45
C TYR A 28 0.22 -1.67 4.08
N SER A 29 -0.21 -2.94 4.05
CA SER A 29 -0.51 -3.65 2.81
C SER A 29 -1.73 -3.08 2.09
N GLU A 30 -2.79 -2.72 2.83
CA GLU A 30 -4.00 -2.09 2.29
C GLU A 30 -3.70 -0.69 1.75
N TYR A 31 -2.94 0.11 2.51
CA TYR A 31 -2.49 1.43 2.07
C TYR A 31 -1.69 1.37 0.77
N LYS A 32 -0.75 0.43 0.64
CA LYS A 32 0.06 0.28 -0.57
C LYS A 32 -0.76 -0.16 -1.78
N ILE A 33 -1.79 -0.98 -1.58
CA ILE A 33 -2.69 -1.39 -2.67
C ILE A 33 -3.51 -0.18 -3.16
N GLN A 34 -4.06 0.62 -2.24
CA GLN A 34 -4.77 1.85 -2.59
C GLN A 34 -3.87 2.84 -3.34
N ASN A 35 -2.62 3.04 -2.90
CA ASN A 35 -1.69 3.92 -3.60
C ASN A 35 -1.35 3.42 -5.00
N ARG A 36 -1.17 2.10 -5.20
CA ARG A 36 -0.91 1.56 -6.55
C ARG A 36 -2.09 1.71 -7.49
N THR A 37 -3.33 1.69 -7.00
CA THR A 37 -4.52 1.89 -7.81
C THR A 37 -4.86 3.36 -8.01
N MET A 38 -4.63 4.21 -7.00
CA MET A 38 -4.85 5.65 -7.07
C MET A 38 -3.85 6.32 -8.01
N ASN A 39 -2.62 5.82 -8.04
CA ASN A 39 -1.54 6.41 -8.83
C ASN A 39 -1.57 5.97 -10.30
N ARG A 40 -2.69 5.39 -10.77
CA ARG A 40 -2.84 4.95 -12.16
C ARG A 40 -3.85 5.79 -12.89
N CYS A 41 -3.48 6.23 -14.09
CA CYS A 41 -4.31 7.10 -14.91
C CYS A 41 -5.04 6.27 -15.96
N PRO A 42 -6.38 6.17 -15.91
CA PRO A 42 -7.16 5.53 -16.95
C PRO A 42 -7.24 6.46 -18.17
N TYR A 43 -6.70 6.04 -19.30
CA TYR A 43 -6.73 6.82 -20.54
C TYR A 43 -6.92 5.90 -21.75
N GLN A 44 -7.94 6.19 -22.56
CA GLN A 44 -8.31 5.42 -23.76
C GLN A 44 -8.39 3.90 -23.56
N GLY A 45 -8.88 3.45 -22.40
CA GLY A 45 -9.02 2.02 -22.07
C GLY A 45 -7.74 1.37 -21.52
N TRP A 46 -6.63 2.11 -21.43
CA TRP A 46 -5.38 1.69 -20.79
C TRP A 46 -5.24 2.29 -19.40
N SER A 47 -4.39 1.68 -18.57
CA SER A 47 -4.12 2.12 -17.19
C SER A 47 -2.61 2.36 -17.02
N TYR A 48 -2.21 3.62 -17.14
CA TYR A 48 -0.81 4.04 -17.08
C TYR A 48 -0.37 4.25 -15.63
N ALA A 49 0.84 3.84 -15.28
CA ALA A 49 1.41 4.03 -13.95
C ALA A 49 1.86 5.48 -13.71
N HIS A 50 1.88 5.94 -12.46
CA HIS A 50 2.46 7.24 -12.12
C HIS A 50 3.89 7.38 -12.65
N GLY A 51 4.17 8.50 -13.30
CA GLY A 51 5.41 8.83 -14.00
C GLY A 51 5.49 8.26 -15.42
N GLU A 52 4.55 7.40 -15.83
CA GLU A 52 4.51 6.87 -17.19
C GLU A 52 4.07 7.94 -18.17
N THR A 53 4.74 7.98 -19.31
CA THR A 53 4.50 8.93 -20.39
C THR A 53 3.85 8.20 -21.57
N PHE A 54 2.80 8.77 -22.15
CA PHE A 54 2.04 8.15 -23.24
C PHE A 54 1.52 9.17 -24.25
N ASP A 55 1.23 8.71 -25.46
CA ASP A 55 0.68 9.54 -26.55
C ASP A 55 -0.80 9.84 -26.30
N ALA A 56 -1.22 11.10 -26.52
CA ALA A 56 -2.61 11.51 -26.37
C ALA A 56 -3.54 11.00 -27.48
N GLY A 57 -3.01 10.35 -28.52
CA GLY A 57 -3.77 9.87 -29.67
C GLY A 57 -4.25 10.98 -30.61
N ASP A 58 -3.87 12.24 -30.36
CA ASP A 58 -4.09 13.38 -31.25
C ASP A 58 -2.90 13.63 -32.20
N GLY A 59 -1.84 12.83 -32.08
CA GLY A 59 -0.63 12.89 -32.91
C GLY A 59 0.26 14.10 -32.64
N CYS A 60 0.03 14.83 -31.54
CA CYS A 60 0.75 16.05 -31.21
C CYS A 60 1.19 16.08 -29.73
N ASN A 61 0.31 15.66 -28.83
CA ASN A 61 0.51 15.80 -27.40
C ASN A 61 1.01 14.50 -26.76
N ILE A 62 1.81 14.68 -25.72
CA ILE A 62 2.33 13.63 -24.87
C ILE A 62 1.87 13.93 -23.44
N CYS A 63 1.23 12.95 -22.80
CA CYS A 63 0.75 13.04 -21.43
C CYS A 63 1.69 12.31 -20.48
N VAL A 64 1.72 12.74 -19.22
CA VAL A 64 2.41 12.04 -18.14
C VAL A 64 1.41 11.76 -17.04
N CYS A 65 1.31 10.50 -16.62
CA CYS A 65 0.45 10.15 -15.50
C CYS A 65 1.02 10.69 -14.20
N ASN A 66 0.32 11.62 -13.57
CA ASN A 66 0.68 12.19 -12.29
C ASN A 66 -0.38 11.85 -11.24
N ASP A 67 -0.09 10.82 -10.46
CA ASP A 67 -0.81 10.46 -9.23
C ASP A 67 -2.30 10.17 -9.47
N GLY A 68 -2.58 9.46 -10.57
CA GLY A 68 -3.95 9.14 -10.99
C GLY A 68 -4.58 10.15 -11.94
N THR A 69 -3.92 11.27 -12.21
CA THR A 69 -4.36 12.27 -13.19
C THR A 69 -3.46 12.24 -14.43
N ALA A 70 -4.08 12.10 -15.61
CA ALA A 70 -3.44 12.13 -16.92
C ALA A 70 -3.41 13.55 -17.50
#